data_AF-A0A534JXI1-F1
#
_entry.id   AF-A0A534JXI1-F1
#
_cell.length_a   1.000
_cell.length_b   1.000
_cell.length_c   1.000
_cell.angle_alpha   90.00
_cell.angle_beta   90.00
_cell.angle_gamma   90.00
#
_symmetry.space_group_name_H-M   'P 1'
#
loop_
_entity.id
_entity.type
_entity.pdbx_description
1 polymer ?
#
loop_
_entity_poly.entity_id
_entity_poly.type
_entity_poly.pdbx_seq_one_letter_code
_entity_poly.pdbx_strand_id
1 'polypeptide(L)'
;MRRFVVGGGVAAIFLILVIASIASVPISVRGAPTVDAIVIVDGPNGTGSWVSGRDYMFGDSDTFWAAGYNATSGFVGDVPVYWLQNLTTGILWANTSYGPSVRVHAAGFGTTWLEVLDYLGGNRTYLANITGRIHVSVDNVDSVVVRSDRGGMGTWVGPTTYEVGDYDKFYAAAYNDTTGFLGDIFSNWASSNASVGYVYPASPYPGGQCDGTTGAICYPSVYFYARAIGFTYVTAEPIGTTLSNTTGKLTVTAVAIDYLQIRDAPNGGGTVLGDRTYYPREQDTFYAASYNQTLGYRGDVVGDWTSNDSAVCEVRGYYPGTAHGSSVQLLLKAAGVCSVTVTATTVSGVRTNTTGALTVLPRTVVTVDDSGGADFTKIQDAVDFASDGFTIFIYDGSYAEHVVVQKELEIAGESRDGVVIDGGGTGTALFVGADRVVVHNLTIKDAAYGVFQDHTNNTRLYDTTIRDYGTGLYNNFTLNAWVAHNLITQGQIGVVAFKAYDDAIRYNEISFNTVYGAKGYNARL
;
A
#
# COMPACT_ATOMS: atom_id res chain seq x y z
N MET A 1 40.34 -16.69 48.18
CA MET A 1 41.40 -17.70 47.99
C MET A 1 42.08 -17.38 46.65
N ARG A 2 43.42 -17.28 46.51
CA ARG A 2 44.40 -18.38 46.26
C ARG A 2 43.90 -19.34 45.16
N ARG A 3 44.55 -19.58 44.00
CA ARG A 3 45.91 -19.28 43.42
C ARG A 3 45.76 -18.92 41.91
N PHE A 4 46.65 -18.18 41.22
CA PHE A 4 47.91 -18.62 40.52
C PHE A 4 47.79 -19.96 39.76
N VAL A 5 48.30 -20.17 38.52
CA VAL A 5 49.22 -19.45 37.57
C VAL A 5 48.60 -19.56 36.14
N VAL A 6 49.02 -19.00 35.00
CA VAL A 6 50.20 -18.25 34.44
C VAL A 6 49.63 -17.01 33.67
N GLY A 7 50.25 -16.15 32.82
CA GLY A 7 51.60 -15.95 32.24
C GLY A 7 51.77 -16.48 30.78
N GLY A 8 52.22 -15.73 29.76
CA GLY A 8 52.54 -14.29 29.64
C GLY A 8 52.91 -13.91 28.17
N GLY A 9 53.00 -12.61 27.82
CA GLY A 9 53.34 -12.18 26.44
C GLY A 9 53.34 -10.66 26.20
N VAL A 10 54.52 -10.04 26.28
CA VAL A 10 54.95 -8.70 25.80
C VAL A 10 53.87 -7.66 25.41
N ALA A 11 53.81 -6.56 26.18
CA ALA A 11 53.17 -5.31 25.75
C ALA A 11 54.24 -4.27 25.33
N ALA A 12 53.97 -3.50 24.28
CA ALA A 12 54.80 -2.37 23.87
C ALA A 12 53.90 -1.13 23.63
N ILE A 13 53.98 -0.16 24.54
CA ILE A 13 53.31 1.14 24.42
C ILE A 13 54.30 2.12 23.81
N PHE A 14 53.96 2.76 22.69
CA PHE A 14 54.65 3.97 22.25
C PHE A 14 53.69 5.04 21.71
N LEU A 15 53.45 6.01 22.58
CA LEU A 15 53.37 7.45 22.32
C LEU A 15 52.80 7.91 20.97
N ILE A 16 51.54 8.38 20.99
CA ILE A 16 50.98 9.23 19.93
C ILE A 16 51.72 10.57 19.95
N LEU A 17 52.30 10.97 18.81
CA LEU A 17 52.90 12.28 18.63
C LEU A 17 52.40 12.88 17.31
N VAL A 18 51.50 13.85 17.41
CA VAL A 18 50.83 14.45 16.25
C VAL A 18 51.78 15.41 15.55
N ILE A 19 52.18 15.06 14.33
CA ILE A 19 52.78 15.98 13.37
C ILE A 19 51.85 16.04 12.16
N ALA A 20 51.28 17.22 11.90
CA ALA A 20 50.42 17.44 10.75
C ALA A 20 51.28 17.54 9.47
N SER A 21 51.34 16.48 8.68
CA SER A 21 51.79 16.54 7.29
C SER A 21 50.58 16.64 6.37
N ILE A 22 50.41 17.78 5.71
CA ILE A 22 49.34 18.00 4.72
C ILE A 22 49.73 17.33 3.41
N ALA A 23 49.89 16.01 3.44
CA ALA A 23 50.03 15.21 2.24
C ALA A 23 48.65 15.07 1.59
N SER A 24 48.37 15.91 0.60
CA SER A 24 47.21 15.77 -0.26
C SER A 24 47.25 14.40 -0.94
N VAL A 25 46.43 13.46 -0.47
CA VAL A 25 46.13 12.25 -1.23
C VAL A 25 45.54 12.73 -2.56
N PRO A 26 46.17 12.44 -3.72
CA PRO A 26 45.58 12.81 -4.99
C PRO A 26 44.30 12.01 -5.13
N ILE A 27 43.15 12.70 -5.07
CA ILE A 27 41.88 12.16 -5.53
C ILE A 27 42.12 11.78 -7.00
N SER A 28 42.12 10.48 -7.30
CA SER A 28 42.29 10.00 -8.66
C SER A 28 41.14 10.51 -9.50
N VAL A 29 41.44 11.48 -10.36
CA VAL A 29 40.48 12.04 -11.32
C VAL A 29 39.92 10.89 -12.15
N ARG A 30 38.59 10.75 -12.15
CA ARG A 30 37.91 9.65 -12.86
C ARG A 30 37.87 9.96 -14.36
N GLY A 31 38.41 9.04 -15.15
CA GLY A 31 38.76 9.23 -16.55
C GLY A 31 40.28 9.11 -16.72
N ALA A 32 40.74 8.06 -17.40
CA ALA A 32 42.18 7.75 -17.49
C ALA A 32 42.89 8.77 -18.41
N PRO A 33 43.88 9.55 -17.93
CA PRO A 33 44.55 10.60 -18.71
C PRO A 33 45.59 10.03 -19.71
N THR A 34 45.35 8.81 -20.20
CA THR A 34 46.25 8.01 -21.05
C THR A 34 45.51 7.19 -22.11
N VAL A 35 44.17 7.22 -22.16
CA VAL A 35 43.38 6.46 -23.14
C VAL A 35 42.78 7.44 -24.15
N ASP A 36 43.14 7.28 -25.41
CA ASP A 36 42.70 8.12 -26.54
C ASP A 36 41.56 7.47 -27.34
N ALA A 37 41.46 6.13 -27.29
CA ALA A 37 40.41 5.36 -27.96
C ALA A 37 40.05 4.10 -27.16
N ILE A 38 38.82 3.61 -27.33
CA ILE A 38 38.32 2.36 -26.74
C ILE A 38 37.82 1.46 -27.87
N VAL A 39 38.10 0.16 -27.79
CA VAL A 39 37.67 -0.84 -28.78
C VAL A 39 36.99 -2.00 -28.05
N ILE A 40 35.81 -2.39 -28.53
CA ILE A 40 35.14 -3.61 -28.03
C ILE A 40 35.82 -4.82 -28.67
N VAL A 41 36.41 -5.68 -27.86
CA VAL A 41 37.20 -6.84 -28.30
C VAL A 41 36.72 -8.16 -27.71
N ASP A 42 37.03 -9.28 -28.38
CA ASP A 42 36.62 -10.64 -27.98
C ASP A 42 37.65 -11.42 -27.13
N GLY A 43 38.59 -10.71 -26.51
CA GLY A 43 39.58 -11.31 -25.61
C GLY A 43 40.24 -10.28 -24.67
N PRO A 44 40.51 -10.65 -23.41
CA PRO A 44 41.01 -9.75 -22.37
C PRO A 44 42.47 -9.33 -22.57
N ASN A 45 42.91 -8.31 -21.84
CA ASN A 45 44.30 -7.89 -21.71
C ASN A 45 45.01 -7.66 -23.07
N GLY A 46 44.27 -7.14 -24.06
CA GLY A 46 44.81 -6.86 -25.40
C GLY A 46 45.06 -8.11 -26.26
N THR A 47 44.51 -9.28 -25.89
CA THR A 47 44.61 -10.51 -26.70
C THR A 47 43.47 -10.67 -27.72
N GLY A 48 42.37 -9.94 -27.54
CA GLY A 48 41.20 -9.98 -28.44
C GLY A 48 41.36 -9.16 -29.72
N SER A 49 40.53 -9.49 -30.70
CA SER A 49 40.32 -8.70 -31.92
C SER A 49 39.08 -7.81 -31.78
N TRP A 50 38.99 -6.72 -32.54
CA TRP A 50 37.77 -5.91 -32.59
C TRP A 50 36.57 -6.76 -33.03
N VAL A 51 35.45 -6.65 -32.33
CA VAL A 51 34.18 -7.32 -32.66
C VAL A 51 33.56 -6.63 -33.89
N SER A 52 34.10 -6.95 -35.07
CA SER A 52 33.71 -6.43 -36.39
C SER A 52 32.35 -6.92 -36.87
N GLY A 53 31.83 -7.97 -36.23
CA GLY A 53 30.52 -8.56 -36.44
C GLY A 53 30.46 -9.95 -35.81
N ARG A 54 29.26 -10.41 -35.49
CA ARG A 54 29.00 -11.75 -34.94
C ARG A 54 27.64 -12.25 -35.40
N ASP A 55 27.57 -13.51 -35.77
CA ASP A 55 26.32 -14.25 -35.95
C ASP A 55 26.19 -15.23 -34.78
N TYR A 56 25.03 -15.18 -34.10
CA TYR A 56 24.70 -16.05 -32.96
C TYR A 56 23.39 -16.78 -33.21
N MET A 57 23.21 -17.91 -32.51
CA MET A 57 21.94 -18.59 -32.36
C MET A 57 21.25 -18.17 -31.05
N PHE A 58 19.93 -18.30 -30.97
CA PHE A 58 19.19 -17.94 -29.75
C PHE A 58 19.65 -18.83 -28.57
N GLY A 59 19.91 -18.20 -27.43
CA GLY A 59 20.47 -18.85 -26.23
C GLY A 59 22.00 -18.75 -26.12
N ASP A 60 22.73 -18.45 -27.21
CA ASP A 60 24.18 -18.25 -27.18
C ASP A 60 24.61 -17.17 -26.20
N SER A 61 25.86 -17.21 -25.76
CA SER A 61 26.43 -16.18 -24.89
C SER A 61 27.94 -16.02 -25.11
N ASP A 62 28.39 -14.78 -25.36
CA ASP A 62 29.80 -14.42 -25.54
C ASP A 62 30.22 -13.42 -24.45
N THR A 63 31.51 -13.13 -24.34
CA THR A 63 32.05 -12.10 -23.44
C THR A 63 32.91 -11.12 -24.24
N PHE A 64 32.70 -9.82 -24.01
CA PHE A 64 33.47 -8.76 -24.64
C PHE A 64 34.20 -7.92 -23.60
N TRP A 65 35.33 -7.35 -24.00
CA TRP A 65 36.18 -6.47 -23.20
C TRP A 65 36.31 -5.09 -23.85
N ALA A 66 36.46 -4.05 -23.04
CA ALA A 66 36.66 -2.68 -23.50
C ALA A 66 38.15 -2.34 -23.49
N ALA A 67 38.86 -2.70 -24.55
CA ALA A 67 40.29 -2.46 -24.66
C ALA A 67 40.59 -0.97 -24.89
N GLY A 68 41.30 -0.34 -23.95
CA GLY A 68 41.76 1.04 -24.05
C GLY A 68 43.11 1.15 -24.77
N TYR A 69 43.21 2.11 -25.68
CA TYR A 69 44.41 2.38 -26.47
C TYR A 69 44.85 3.84 -26.33
N ASN A 70 46.17 4.04 -26.31
CA ASN A 70 46.83 5.32 -26.47
C ASN A 70 47.40 5.43 -27.89
N ALA A 71 47.29 6.60 -28.51
CA ALA A 71 47.77 6.85 -29.87
C ALA A 71 49.31 6.75 -30.01
N THR A 72 50.06 6.83 -28.91
CA THR A 72 51.52 6.75 -28.87
C THR A 72 52.03 5.42 -28.30
N SER A 73 51.42 4.90 -27.22
CA SER A 73 51.90 3.67 -26.55
C SER A 73 51.13 2.39 -26.89
N GLY A 74 50.10 2.44 -27.73
CA GLY A 74 49.29 1.26 -28.08
C GLY A 74 48.33 0.85 -26.96
N PHE A 75 48.15 -0.45 -26.74
CA PHE A 75 47.24 -0.97 -25.71
C PHE A 75 47.65 -0.54 -24.29
N VAL A 76 46.68 -0.08 -23.50
CA VAL A 76 46.87 0.44 -22.14
C VAL A 76 46.32 -0.51 -21.07
N GLY A 77 45.21 -1.19 -21.35
CA GLY A 77 44.49 -2.06 -20.42
C GLY A 77 43.01 -2.20 -20.77
N ASP A 78 42.31 -3.10 -20.10
CA ASP A 78 40.85 -3.22 -20.20
C ASP A 78 40.19 -2.16 -19.29
N VAL A 79 39.42 -1.23 -19.86
CA VAL A 79 38.96 0.01 -19.21
C VAL A 79 37.50 -0.12 -18.73
N PRO A 80 37.18 0.22 -17.46
CA PRO A 80 35.80 0.21 -16.97
C PRO A 80 34.87 1.25 -17.63
N VAL A 81 34.09 0.81 -18.62
CA VAL A 81 33.13 1.60 -19.40
C VAL A 81 31.68 1.33 -19.00
N TYR A 82 30.78 2.22 -19.42
CA TYR A 82 29.34 1.91 -19.48
C TYR A 82 29.04 1.13 -20.75
N TRP A 83 28.29 0.04 -20.62
CA TRP A 83 27.84 -0.80 -21.72
C TRP A 83 26.38 -0.48 -22.06
N LEU A 84 26.15 -0.03 -23.30
CA LEU A 84 24.83 0.34 -23.81
C LEU A 84 24.35 -0.68 -24.83
N GLN A 85 23.14 -1.17 -24.60
CA GLN A 85 22.43 -2.16 -25.41
C GLN A 85 21.12 -1.58 -25.93
N ASN A 86 20.68 -1.98 -27.12
CA ASN A 86 19.40 -1.53 -27.66
C ASN A 86 18.22 -2.27 -27.00
N LEU A 87 17.81 -1.77 -25.83
CA LEU A 87 16.70 -2.33 -25.04
C LEU A 87 15.36 -2.35 -25.81
N THR A 88 15.19 -1.53 -26.84
CA THR A 88 13.97 -1.47 -27.66
C THR A 88 13.80 -2.72 -28.52
N THR A 89 14.90 -3.34 -28.98
CA THR A 89 14.83 -4.56 -29.81
C THR A 89 14.94 -5.84 -29.00
N GLY A 90 15.53 -5.79 -27.80
CA GLY A 90 15.68 -6.94 -26.88
C GLY A 90 16.70 -8.01 -27.31
N ILE A 91 17.10 -8.03 -28.59
CA ILE A 91 17.95 -9.02 -29.28
C ILE A 91 19.15 -9.52 -28.47
N LEU A 92 19.80 -8.63 -27.72
CA LEU A 92 20.99 -8.93 -26.94
C LEU A 92 20.80 -8.40 -25.51
N TRP A 93 21.08 -9.24 -24.51
CA TRP A 93 21.07 -8.86 -23.09
C TRP A 93 22.46 -8.91 -22.47
N ALA A 94 22.92 -7.78 -21.94
CA ALA A 94 24.13 -7.61 -21.16
C ALA A 94 23.90 -7.95 -19.67
N ASN A 95 24.84 -8.68 -19.06
CA ASN A 95 24.78 -9.02 -17.63
C ASN A 95 25.17 -7.87 -16.67
N THR A 96 25.80 -6.81 -17.18
CA THR A 96 26.15 -5.58 -16.44
C THR A 96 26.02 -4.37 -17.36
N SER A 97 25.75 -3.19 -16.77
CA SER A 97 25.78 -1.90 -17.46
C SER A 97 27.08 -1.12 -17.26
N TYR A 98 28.00 -1.60 -16.40
CA TYR A 98 29.29 -0.96 -16.15
C TYR A 98 30.39 -1.99 -15.82
N GLY A 99 31.58 -1.82 -16.38
CA GLY A 99 32.75 -2.67 -16.10
C GLY A 99 33.74 -2.75 -17.28
N PRO A 100 34.93 -3.34 -17.08
CA PRO A 100 35.92 -3.53 -18.15
C PRO A 100 35.53 -4.63 -19.14
N SER A 101 34.53 -5.44 -18.80
CA SER A 101 33.96 -6.47 -19.64
C SER A 101 32.47 -6.63 -19.39
N VAL A 102 31.80 -7.30 -20.32
CA VAL A 102 30.38 -7.66 -20.26
C VAL A 102 30.18 -9.05 -20.84
N ARG A 103 29.32 -9.86 -20.22
CA ARG A 103 28.80 -11.09 -20.83
C ARG A 103 27.48 -10.75 -21.50
N VAL A 104 27.39 -11.06 -22.79
CA VAL A 104 26.19 -10.86 -23.61
C VAL A 104 25.47 -12.17 -23.83
N HIS A 105 24.15 -12.12 -23.98
CA HIS A 105 23.27 -13.26 -24.22
C HIS A 105 22.36 -12.99 -25.41
N ALA A 106 22.29 -13.92 -26.36
CA ALA A 106 21.49 -13.84 -27.58
C ALA A 106 20.01 -14.15 -27.25
N ALA A 107 19.25 -13.11 -26.94
CA ALA A 107 17.92 -13.21 -26.33
C ALA A 107 16.74 -13.03 -27.31
N GLY A 108 16.98 -12.60 -28.54
CA GLY A 108 15.91 -12.37 -29.52
C GLY A 108 16.38 -12.32 -30.97
N PHE A 109 15.47 -12.51 -31.92
CA PHE A 109 15.76 -12.50 -33.35
C PHE A 109 16.08 -11.11 -33.92
N GLY A 110 17.06 -11.03 -34.82
CA GLY A 110 17.23 -9.88 -35.70
C GLY A 110 18.66 -9.36 -35.75
N THR A 111 18.82 -8.04 -35.76
CA THR A 111 20.14 -7.37 -35.79
C THR A 111 20.23 -6.22 -34.81
N THR A 112 21.36 -6.12 -34.13
CA THR A 112 21.75 -5.01 -33.25
C THR A 112 23.25 -4.74 -33.36
N TRP A 113 23.74 -3.81 -32.58
CA TRP A 113 25.13 -3.69 -32.15
C TRP A 113 25.15 -3.51 -30.63
N LEU A 114 26.34 -3.48 -30.04
CA LEU A 114 26.58 -3.08 -28.66
C LEU A 114 27.47 -1.84 -28.66
N GLU A 115 27.21 -0.89 -27.74
CA GLU A 115 27.92 0.38 -27.63
C GLU A 115 28.63 0.48 -26.27
N VAL A 116 29.77 1.17 -26.23
CA VAL A 116 30.48 1.54 -24.99
C VAL A 116 30.66 3.04 -24.88
N LEU A 117 30.52 3.57 -23.66
CA LEU A 117 30.83 4.96 -23.30
C LEU A 117 31.76 5.05 -22.09
N ASP A 118 32.81 5.86 -22.17
CA ASP A 118 33.55 6.37 -21.01
C ASP A 118 33.37 7.89 -20.85
N TYR A 119 33.15 8.34 -19.61
CA TYR A 119 32.91 9.74 -19.26
C TYR A 119 34.17 10.37 -18.66
N LEU A 120 34.95 11.02 -19.52
CA LEU A 120 36.09 11.84 -19.09
C LEU A 120 35.56 13.14 -18.44
N GLY A 121 35.86 13.31 -17.15
CA GLY A 121 35.20 14.32 -16.32
C GLY A 121 35.41 15.78 -16.78
N GLY A 122 34.37 16.59 -16.58
CA GLY A 122 34.48 18.06 -16.57
C GLY A 122 33.94 18.80 -17.79
N ASN A 123 34.00 18.26 -19.02
CA ASN A 123 33.64 19.05 -20.21
C ASN A 123 32.93 18.27 -21.35
N ARG A 124 32.12 17.26 -21.02
CA ARG A 124 31.28 16.46 -21.95
C ARG A 124 31.99 15.73 -23.10
N THR A 125 33.31 15.70 -23.16
CA THR A 125 34.06 14.75 -23.99
C THR A 125 33.91 13.34 -23.43
N TYR A 126 33.33 12.44 -24.23
CA TYR A 126 33.21 11.01 -23.92
C TYR A 126 33.92 10.22 -25.01
N LEU A 127 34.50 9.07 -24.64
CA LEU A 127 34.98 8.09 -25.63
C LEU A 127 33.83 7.13 -25.91
N ALA A 128 33.51 6.93 -27.19
CA ALA A 128 32.47 6.02 -27.66
C ALA A 128 33.01 5.06 -28.71
N ASN A 129 32.52 3.82 -28.71
CA ASN A 129 32.70 2.90 -29.82
C ASN A 129 31.55 1.89 -29.86
N ILE A 130 31.37 1.22 -31.00
CA ILE A 130 30.38 0.17 -31.21
C ILE A 130 31.05 -1.12 -31.72
N THR A 131 30.38 -2.25 -31.52
CA THR A 131 30.64 -3.44 -32.32
C THR A 131 30.21 -3.17 -33.76
N GLY A 132 30.72 -3.95 -34.69
CA GLY A 132 30.01 -4.17 -35.95
C GLY A 132 28.69 -4.91 -35.74
N ARG A 133 28.09 -5.35 -36.84
CA ARG A 133 26.75 -5.98 -36.84
C ARG A 133 26.73 -7.25 -36.01
N ILE A 134 25.91 -7.28 -34.96
CA ILE A 134 25.54 -8.51 -34.25
C ILE A 134 24.19 -8.97 -34.81
N HIS A 135 24.17 -10.16 -35.42
CA HIS A 135 22.95 -10.84 -35.85
C HIS A 135 22.67 -12.01 -34.91
N VAL A 136 21.40 -12.16 -34.53
CA VAL A 136 20.92 -13.36 -33.82
C VAL A 136 19.87 -14.02 -34.71
N SER A 137 20.06 -15.30 -35.02
CA SER A 137 19.06 -16.14 -35.64
C SER A 137 18.34 -17.02 -34.60
N VAL A 138 17.19 -17.55 -35.00
CA VAL A 138 16.35 -18.48 -34.23
C VAL A 138 16.23 -19.84 -34.93
N ASP A 139 17.08 -20.12 -35.93
CA ASP A 139 17.10 -21.39 -36.70
C ASP A 139 17.39 -22.63 -35.83
N ASN A 140 17.84 -22.44 -34.58
CA ASN A 140 18.04 -23.50 -33.60
C ASN A 140 16.81 -23.77 -32.71
N VAL A 141 15.75 -22.97 -32.82
CA VAL A 141 14.50 -23.15 -32.06
C VAL A 141 13.59 -24.09 -32.85
N ASP A 142 13.44 -25.33 -32.39
CA ASP A 142 12.58 -26.34 -33.01
C ASP A 142 11.13 -26.23 -32.49
N SER A 143 10.93 -25.80 -31.24
CA SER A 143 9.60 -25.61 -30.66
C SER A 143 9.54 -24.53 -29.57
N VAL A 144 8.32 -24.07 -29.27
CA VAL A 144 8.00 -23.16 -28.17
C VAL A 144 6.90 -23.76 -27.30
N VAL A 145 6.91 -23.44 -26.00
CA VAL A 145 5.90 -23.89 -25.03
C VAL A 145 5.48 -22.70 -24.15
N VAL A 146 4.18 -22.42 -24.07
CA VAL A 146 3.63 -21.45 -23.10
C VAL A 146 3.63 -22.08 -21.71
N ARG A 147 4.37 -21.51 -20.77
CA ARG A 147 4.57 -22.04 -19.40
C ARG A 147 4.14 -21.09 -18.29
N SER A 148 3.83 -21.66 -17.13
CA SER A 148 3.51 -20.94 -15.89
C SER A 148 4.69 -20.16 -15.29
N ASP A 149 5.92 -20.65 -15.51
CA ASP A 149 7.11 -20.17 -14.82
C ASP A 149 8.26 -19.82 -15.77
N ARG A 150 9.15 -18.96 -15.30
CA ARG A 150 10.32 -18.46 -16.02
C ARG A 150 11.41 -19.52 -16.15
N GLY A 151 12.20 -19.47 -17.22
CA GLY A 151 13.44 -20.22 -17.37
C GLY A 151 13.22 -21.70 -17.67
N GLY A 152 12.17 -22.01 -18.44
CA GLY A 152 11.80 -23.39 -18.78
C GLY A 152 11.25 -24.21 -17.59
N MET A 153 11.04 -23.58 -16.44
CA MET A 153 10.45 -24.18 -15.24
C MET A 153 8.93 -24.34 -15.41
N GLY A 154 8.23 -24.78 -14.35
CA GLY A 154 6.77 -24.95 -14.38
C GLY A 154 6.30 -26.01 -15.36
N THR A 155 5.02 -25.97 -15.71
CA THR A 155 4.43 -26.83 -16.75
C THR A 155 3.95 -26.00 -17.94
N TRP A 156 3.63 -26.67 -19.05
CA TRP A 156 2.77 -26.06 -20.07
C TRP A 156 1.44 -25.61 -19.44
N VAL A 157 0.95 -24.44 -19.85
CA VAL A 157 -0.32 -23.88 -19.36
C VAL A 157 -1.48 -24.63 -20.02
N GLY A 158 -1.97 -25.65 -19.32
CA GLY A 158 -3.08 -26.50 -19.77
C GLY A 158 -4.46 -25.82 -19.65
N PRO A 159 -5.55 -26.61 -19.66
CA PRO A 159 -6.88 -26.09 -19.40
C PRO A 159 -7.01 -25.63 -17.95
N THR A 160 -7.15 -24.32 -17.75
CA THR A 160 -7.21 -23.66 -16.43
C THR A 160 -8.54 -22.95 -16.26
N THR A 161 -9.02 -22.85 -15.03
CA THR A 161 -10.21 -22.05 -14.67
C THR A 161 -9.79 -20.85 -13.85
N TYR A 162 -10.33 -19.68 -14.19
CA TYR A 162 -10.13 -18.39 -13.51
C TYR A 162 -11.48 -17.79 -13.15
N GLU A 163 -11.57 -16.98 -12.10
CA GLU A 163 -12.72 -16.12 -11.84
C GLU A 163 -12.53 -14.73 -12.49
N VAL A 164 -13.63 -14.00 -12.73
CA VAL A 164 -13.53 -12.62 -13.26
C VAL A 164 -12.80 -11.71 -12.26
N GLY A 165 -11.70 -11.12 -12.70
CA GLY A 165 -10.79 -10.30 -11.89
C GLY A 165 -9.40 -10.93 -11.70
N ASP A 166 -9.26 -12.24 -11.92
CA ASP A 166 -7.99 -12.95 -11.79
C ASP A 166 -6.96 -12.49 -12.84
N TYR A 167 -5.68 -12.60 -12.47
CA TYR A 167 -4.56 -12.39 -13.38
C TYR A 167 -3.53 -13.51 -13.21
N ASP A 168 -2.81 -13.78 -14.29
CA ASP A 168 -1.76 -14.80 -14.35
C ASP A 168 -0.61 -14.30 -15.24
N LYS A 169 0.55 -14.97 -15.20
CA LYS A 169 1.72 -14.61 -16.00
C LYS A 169 2.29 -15.81 -16.73
N PHE A 170 2.30 -15.74 -18.05
CA PHE A 170 2.81 -16.81 -18.90
C PHE A 170 4.17 -16.46 -19.50
N TYR A 171 4.99 -17.46 -19.78
CA TYR A 171 6.32 -17.36 -20.38
C TYR A 171 6.38 -18.19 -21.66
N ALA A 172 7.06 -17.71 -22.70
CA ALA A 172 7.28 -18.44 -23.93
C ALA A 172 8.66 -19.11 -23.86
N ALA A 173 8.71 -20.40 -23.52
CA ALA A 173 9.95 -21.16 -23.39
C ALA A 173 10.33 -21.80 -24.74
N ALA A 174 11.53 -21.53 -25.26
CA ALA A 174 12.04 -22.09 -26.50
C ALA A 174 12.89 -23.35 -26.27
N TYR A 175 12.79 -24.31 -27.19
CA TYR A 175 13.44 -25.61 -27.14
C TYR A 175 14.08 -25.98 -28.47
N ASN A 176 15.19 -26.69 -28.38
CA ASN A 176 15.81 -27.47 -29.45
C ASN A 176 15.63 -28.96 -29.14
N ASP A 177 15.35 -29.78 -30.15
CA ASP A 177 15.09 -31.22 -29.99
C ASP A 177 16.34 -32.02 -29.56
N THR A 178 17.54 -31.46 -29.74
CA THR A 178 18.82 -32.09 -29.35
C THR A 178 19.38 -31.54 -28.04
N THR A 179 19.33 -30.22 -27.80
CA THR A 179 19.93 -29.60 -26.60
C THR A 179 18.92 -29.28 -25.49
N GLY A 180 17.61 -29.37 -25.76
CA GLY A 180 16.56 -29.10 -24.79
C GLY A 180 16.22 -27.62 -24.67
N PHE A 181 16.03 -27.12 -23.45
CA PHE A 181 15.63 -25.73 -23.21
C PHE A 181 16.76 -24.74 -23.57
N LEU A 182 16.45 -23.76 -24.43
CA LEU A 182 17.39 -22.73 -24.88
C LEU A 182 17.29 -21.43 -24.05
N GLY A 183 16.07 -21.03 -23.68
CA GLY A 183 15.77 -19.75 -23.05
C GLY A 183 14.29 -19.38 -23.16
N ASP A 184 13.86 -18.35 -22.42
CA ASP A 184 12.54 -17.74 -22.64
C ASP A 184 12.65 -16.74 -23.81
N ILE A 185 11.87 -16.91 -24.87
CA ILE A 185 12.01 -16.20 -26.15
C ILE A 185 10.97 -15.08 -26.33
N PHE A 186 11.40 -13.93 -26.84
CA PHE A 186 10.46 -12.85 -27.18
C PHE A 186 9.43 -13.33 -28.21
N SER A 187 8.16 -13.09 -27.92
CA SER A 187 7.04 -13.59 -28.70
C SER A 187 5.97 -12.51 -28.85
N ASN A 188 5.26 -12.53 -29.98
CA ASN A 188 3.94 -11.92 -30.05
C ASN A 188 2.97 -12.74 -29.20
N TRP A 189 2.03 -12.05 -28.55
CA TRP A 189 1.06 -12.67 -27.65
C TRP A 189 -0.36 -12.26 -28.05
N ALA A 190 -1.21 -13.25 -28.29
CA ALA A 190 -2.61 -13.04 -28.67
C ALA A 190 -3.56 -13.77 -27.70
N SER A 191 -4.74 -13.20 -27.47
CA SER A 191 -5.86 -13.90 -26.84
C SER A 191 -6.96 -14.11 -27.88
N SER A 192 -7.47 -15.34 -28.00
CA SER A 192 -8.53 -15.69 -28.96
C SER A 192 -9.84 -14.90 -28.76
N ASN A 193 -10.05 -14.37 -27.54
CA ASN A 193 -11.23 -13.60 -27.16
C ASN A 193 -10.88 -12.61 -26.03
N ALA A 194 -10.36 -11.44 -26.40
CA ALA A 194 -10.01 -10.35 -25.48
C ALA A 194 -11.20 -9.71 -24.72
N SER A 195 -12.45 -10.09 -25.04
CA SER A 195 -13.62 -9.73 -24.24
C SER A 195 -13.78 -10.62 -23.01
N VAL A 196 -13.44 -11.91 -23.12
CA VAL A 196 -13.43 -12.88 -22.01
C VAL A 196 -12.18 -12.71 -21.14
N GLY A 197 -11.01 -12.61 -21.77
CA GLY A 197 -9.76 -12.34 -21.06
C GLY A 197 -8.69 -11.87 -22.03
N TYR A 198 -8.01 -10.79 -21.70
CA TYR A 198 -7.02 -10.16 -22.57
C TYR A 198 -5.60 -10.41 -22.06
N VAL A 199 -4.64 -10.17 -22.93
CA VAL A 199 -3.21 -10.23 -22.61
C VAL A 199 -2.59 -8.85 -22.79
N TYR A 200 -1.61 -8.52 -21.95
CA TYR A 200 -0.81 -7.30 -22.08
C TYR A 200 0.67 -7.59 -21.74
N PRO A 201 1.63 -7.00 -22.49
CA PRO A 201 3.05 -7.22 -22.23
C PRO A 201 3.44 -6.74 -20.83
N ALA A 202 4.57 -7.25 -20.31
CA ALA A 202 5.06 -6.90 -18.97
C ALA A 202 5.66 -5.47 -18.85
N SER A 203 5.21 -4.54 -19.70
CA SER A 203 5.63 -3.15 -19.81
C SER A 203 4.41 -2.22 -19.81
N PRO A 204 4.52 -0.97 -19.33
CA PRO A 204 3.38 -0.05 -19.18
C PRO A 204 2.75 0.47 -20.49
N TYR A 205 3.19 -0.02 -21.66
CA TYR A 205 2.65 0.35 -22.98
C TYR A 205 1.70 -0.73 -23.51
N PRO A 206 0.37 -0.54 -23.43
CA PRO A 206 -0.60 -1.54 -23.90
C PRO A 206 -0.65 -1.60 -25.43
N GLY A 207 -0.69 -2.82 -25.99
CA GLY A 207 -1.07 -3.08 -27.38
C GLY A 207 0.06 -3.12 -28.42
N GLY A 208 1.33 -2.96 -28.03
CA GLY A 208 2.46 -3.14 -28.96
C GLY A 208 2.65 -4.61 -29.36
N GLN A 209 2.59 -4.90 -30.67
CA GLN A 209 3.18 -6.13 -31.20
C GLN A 209 4.70 -6.05 -31.06
N CYS A 210 5.33 -7.20 -30.82
CA CYS A 210 6.79 -7.32 -30.78
C CYS A 210 7.34 -7.45 -32.21
N ASP A 211 7.10 -6.43 -33.02
CA ASP A 211 7.40 -6.38 -34.46
C ASP A 211 8.62 -5.51 -34.80
N GLY A 212 9.17 -4.80 -33.81
CA GLY A 212 10.25 -3.83 -33.96
C GLY A 212 9.85 -2.49 -34.60
N THR A 213 8.59 -2.29 -35.01
CA THR A 213 8.13 -1.03 -35.63
C THR A 213 7.50 -0.08 -34.61
N THR A 214 6.85 -0.62 -33.59
CA THR A 214 6.08 0.14 -32.59
C THR A 214 6.92 0.79 -31.48
N GLY A 215 8.22 0.48 -31.40
CA GLY A 215 9.10 0.93 -30.31
C GLY A 215 8.78 0.31 -28.94
N ALA A 216 7.91 -0.70 -28.88
CA ALA A 216 7.56 -1.39 -27.65
C ALA A 216 8.70 -2.30 -27.17
N ILE A 217 9.07 -2.20 -25.89
CA ILE A 217 10.03 -3.13 -25.27
C ILE A 217 9.41 -4.53 -25.25
N CYS A 218 10.05 -5.46 -25.93
CA CYS A 218 9.61 -6.84 -26.05
C CYS A 218 9.89 -7.62 -24.76
N TYR A 219 9.04 -8.58 -24.39
CA TYR A 219 9.25 -9.49 -23.24
C TYR A 219 8.92 -10.94 -23.61
N PRO A 220 9.66 -11.94 -23.09
CA PRO A 220 9.36 -13.35 -23.30
C PRO A 220 8.22 -13.84 -22.38
N SER A 221 7.44 -12.90 -21.82
CA SER A 221 6.38 -13.15 -20.85
C SER A 221 5.25 -12.13 -20.97
N VAL A 222 4.01 -12.57 -20.77
CA VAL A 222 2.81 -11.73 -20.85
C VAL A 222 1.98 -11.88 -19.58
N TYR A 223 1.23 -10.84 -19.21
CA TYR A 223 0.17 -10.96 -18.21
C TYR A 223 -1.15 -11.29 -18.91
N PHE A 224 -1.87 -12.27 -18.38
CA PHE A 224 -3.25 -12.58 -18.72
C PHE A 224 -4.18 -11.98 -17.65
N TYR A 225 -5.34 -11.46 -18.06
CA TYR A 225 -6.36 -10.94 -17.16
C TYR A 225 -7.76 -11.46 -17.53
N ALA A 226 -8.43 -12.12 -16.59
CA ALA A 226 -9.77 -12.68 -16.72
C ALA A 226 -10.83 -11.57 -16.57
N ARG A 227 -11.48 -11.20 -17.68
CA ARG A 227 -12.29 -9.98 -17.80
C ARG A 227 -13.81 -10.23 -17.76
N ALA A 228 -14.29 -11.32 -18.33
CA ALA A 228 -15.71 -11.66 -18.38
C ALA A 228 -15.92 -13.17 -18.54
N ILE A 229 -17.09 -13.65 -18.15
CA ILE A 229 -17.45 -15.08 -18.17
C ILE A 229 -17.38 -15.64 -19.60
N GLY A 230 -16.74 -16.80 -19.78
CA GLY A 230 -16.63 -17.48 -21.07
C GLY A 230 -15.40 -18.39 -21.15
N PHE A 231 -14.77 -18.44 -22.32
CA PHE A 231 -13.43 -19.03 -22.46
C PHE A 231 -12.60 -18.30 -23.51
N THR A 232 -11.28 -18.42 -23.39
CA THR A 232 -10.30 -18.01 -24.38
C THR A 232 -9.10 -18.97 -24.35
N TYR A 233 -8.15 -18.73 -25.24
CA TYR A 233 -6.83 -19.34 -25.30
C TYR A 233 -5.81 -18.22 -25.48
N VAL A 234 -4.61 -18.39 -24.96
CA VAL A 234 -3.49 -17.47 -25.21
C VAL A 234 -2.46 -18.16 -26.09
N THR A 235 -1.99 -17.47 -27.13
CA THR A 235 -0.97 -17.99 -28.06
C THR A 235 0.29 -17.13 -27.96
N ALA A 236 1.45 -17.79 -27.93
CA ALA A 236 2.76 -17.20 -28.12
C ALA A 236 3.30 -17.54 -29.52
N GLU A 237 3.83 -16.55 -30.23
CA GLU A 237 4.42 -16.65 -31.57
C GLU A 237 5.83 -16.02 -31.56
N PRO A 238 6.92 -16.81 -31.46
CA PRO A 238 8.28 -16.29 -31.33
C PRO A 238 8.74 -15.51 -32.56
N ILE A 239 9.33 -14.34 -32.31
CA ILE A 239 9.76 -13.41 -33.36
C ILE A 239 10.85 -14.07 -34.23
N GLY A 240 10.72 -13.97 -35.55
CA GLY A 240 11.64 -14.58 -36.51
C GLY A 240 11.34 -16.04 -36.86
N THR A 241 10.40 -16.69 -36.17
CA THR A 241 9.97 -18.06 -36.46
C THR A 241 8.61 -18.09 -37.17
N THR A 242 8.21 -19.26 -37.65
CA THR A 242 6.80 -19.60 -37.97
C THR A 242 6.15 -20.48 -36.89
N LEU A 243 6.81 -20.61 -35.73
CA LEU A 243 6.35 -21.45 -34.63
C LEU A 243 5.28 -20.73 -33.81
N SER A 244 4.43 -21.51 -33.16
CA SER A 244 3.50 -21.01 -32.16
C SER A 244 3.16 -22.07 -31.12
N ASN A 245 2.74 -21.64 -29.95
CA ASN A 245 2.14 -22.51 -28.95
C ASN A 245 0.97 -21.81 -28.28
N THR A 246 -0.11 -22.55 -28.09
CA THR A 246 -1.35 -22.08 -27.48
C THR A 246 -1.56 -22.79 -26.15
N THR A 247 -2.08 -22.08 -25.16
CA THR A 247 -2.53 -22.67 -23.89
C THR A 247 -3.63 -23.71 -24.11
N GLY A 248 -3.92 -24.50 -23.07
CA GLY A 248 -5.23 -25.14 -22.99
C GLY A 248 -6.35 -24.12 -22.85
N LYS A 249 -7.60 -24.61 -22.79
CA LYS A 249 -8.79 -23.77 -22.69
C LYS A 249 -8.81 -23.03 -21.35
N LEU A 250 -8.58 -21.72 -21.38
CA LEU A 250 -8.70 -20.85 -20.21
C LEU A 250 -10.18 -20.49 -20.05
N THR A 251 -10.84 -21.08 -19.06
CA THR A 251 -12.26 -20.87 -18.79
C THR A 251 -12.43 -19.82 -17.71
N VAL A 252 -13.18 -18.74 -17.98
CA VAL A 252 -13.45 -17.68 -17.00
C VAL A 252 -14.86 -17.89 -16.44
N THR A 253 -14.97 -18.10 -15.14
CA THR A 253 -16.22 -18.28 -14.40
C THR A 253 -16.62 -17.03 -13.62
N ALA A 254 -17.89 -16.97 -13.20
CA ALA A 254 -18.35 -15.98 -12.25
C ALA A 254 -17.58 -16.10 -10.93
N VAL A 255 -17.33 -14.98 -10.25
CA VAL A 255 -16.92 -14.97 -8.84
C VAL A 255 -18.04 -15.63 -8.02
N ALA A 256 -17.77 -16.78 -7.43
CA ALA A 256 -18.83 -17.59 -6.80
C ALA A 256 -19.26 -17.01 -5.44
N ILE A 257 -20.40 -16.31 -5.39
CA ILE A 257 -20.98 -15.75 -4.17
C ILE A 257 -22.14 -16.62 -3.69
N ASP A 258 -22.00 -17.20 -2.52
CA ASP A 258 -23.01 -18.05 -1.87
C ASP A 258 -23.88 -17.23 -0.91
N TYR A 259 -23.28 -16.37 -0.08
CA TYR A 259 -23.99 -15.58 0.93
C TYR A 259 -23.33 -14.19 1.16
N LEU A 260 -24.02 -13.34 1.92
CA LEU A 260 -23.52 -12.05 2.40
C LEU A 260 -23.45 -12.05 3.92
N GLN A 261 -22.62 -11.18 4.49
CA GLN A 261 -22.68 -10.77 5.89
C GLN A 261 -22.73 -9.25 5.99
N ILE A 262 -23.37 -8.75 7.04
CA ILE A 262 -23.28 -7.34 7.45
C ILE A 262 -22.25 -7.26 8.57
N ARG A 263 -21.26 -6.36 8.46
CA ARG A 263 -20.09 -6.25 9.34
C ARG A 263 -19.88 -4.81 9.82
N ASP A 264 -19.18 -4.65 10.94
CA ASP A 264 -18.91 -3.35 11.60
C ASP A 264 -17.59 -2.69 11.13
N ALA A 265 -16.85 -3.35 10.22
CA ALA A 265 -15.65 -2.82 9.58
C ALA A 265 -15.54 -3.30 8.12
N PRO A 266 -14.85 -2.54 7.24
CA PRO A 266 -14.70 -2.88 5.83
C PRO A 266 -13.68 -3.99 5.58
N ASN A 267 -13.57 -4.41 4.31
CA ASN A 267 -12.60 -5.36 3.76
C ASN A 267 -12.65 -6.75 4.41
N GLY A 268 -13.82 -7.19 4.90
CA GLY A 268 -13.92 -8.42 5.68
C GLY A 268 -13.24 -8.36 7.05
N GLY A 269 -12.98 -7.17 7.59
CA GLY A 269 -12.57 -6.95 8.98
C GLY A 269 -13.75 -6.99 9.96
N GLY A 270 -13.46 -6.73 11.25
CA GLY A 270 -14.50 -6.53 12.27
C GLY A 270 -15.28 -7.79 12.66
N THR A 271 -16.47 -7.62 13.24
CA THR A 271 -17.41 -8.70 13.58
C THR A 271 -18.54 -8.83 12.55
N VAL A 272 -19.53 -9.67 12.82
CA VAL A 272 -20.77 -9.79 12.03
C VAL A 272 -21.90 -9.25 12.91
N LEU A 273 -22.76 -8.37 12.36
CA LEU A 273 -23.85 -7.73 13.11
C LEU A 273 -24.96 -8.73 13.49
N GLY A 274 -24.78 -9.38 14.63
CA GLY A 274 -25.85 -10.02 15.40
C GLY A 274 -26.71 -8.99 16.13
N ASP A 275 -27.29 -9.39 17.26
CA ASP A 275 -28.09 -8.49 18.11
C ASP A 275 -27.17 -7.46 18.79
N ARG A 276 -27.61 -6.19 18.86
CA ARG A 276 -26.81 -5.10 19.45
C ARG A 276 -27.67 -4.01 20.06
N THR A 277 -27.24 -3.49 21.21
CA THR A 277 -27.91 -2.41 21.94
C THR A 277 -27.35 -1.05 21.54
N TYR A 278 -28.25 -0.10 21.34
CA TYR A 278 -27.98 1.30 21.02
C TYR A 278 -28.85 2.24 21.86
N TYR A 279 -28.56 3.53 21.75
CA TYR A 279 -29.27 4.62 22.39
C TYR A 279 -29.59 5.74 21.37
N PRO A 280 -30.62 6.57 21.61
CA PRO A 280 -30.95 7.68 20.71
C PRO A 280 -29.76 8.61 20.42
N ARG A 281 -29.77 9.17 19.20
CA ARG A 281 -28.74 10.05 18.60
C ARG A 281 -27.42 9.37 18.23
N GLU A 282 -27.21 8.10 18.57
CA GLU A 282 -26.06 7.36 18.07
C GLU A 282 -26.10 7.18 16.55
N GLN A 283 -24.92 6.93 15.98
CA GLN A 283 -24.75 6.50 14.60
C GLN A 283 -23.79 5.32 14.55
N ASP A 284 -23.87 4.54 13.49
CA ASP A 284 -22.94 3.45 13.20
C ASP A 284 -22.71 3.34 11.69
N THR A 285 -21.69 2.60 11.25
CA THR A 285 -21.47 2.31 9.82
C THR A 285 -21.39 0.81 9.60
N PHE A 286 -22.28 0.30 8.75
CA PHE A 286 -22.34 -1.13 8.42
C PHE A 286 -21.79 -1.37 7.01
N TYR A 287 -21.11 -2.49 6.83
CA TYR A 287 -20.44 -2.90 5.59
C TYR A 287 -21.01 -4.24 5.09
N ALA A 288 -21.25 -4.37 3.79
CA ALA A 288 -21.75 -5.60 3.18
C ALA A 288 -20.59 -6.41 2.60
N ALA A 289 -20.26 -7.53 3.22
CA ALA A 289 -19.20 -8.43 2.79
C ALA A 289 -19.79 -9.65 2.06
N SER A 290 -19.24 -10.02 0.91
CA SER A 290 -19.67 -11.19 0.11
C SER A 290 -18.77 -12.41 0.36
N TYR A 291 -19.36 -13.61 0.27
CA TYR A 291 -18.70 -14.85 0.67
C TYR A 291 -18.99 -16.04 -0.24
N ASN A 292 -18.01 -16.94 -0.29
CA ASN A 292 -18.12 -18.30 -0.77
C ASN A 292 -18.00 -19.28 0.41
N GLN A 293 -18.70 -20.41 0.37
CA GLN A 293 -18.67 -21.43 1.43
C GLN A 293 -17.31 -22.15 1.54
N THR A 294 -16.55 -22.23 0.45
CA THR A 294 -15.23 -22.89 0.38
C THR A 294 -14.07 -21.90 0.43
N LEU A 295 -14.17 -20.79 -0.31
CA LEU A 295 -13.11 -19.79 -0.46
C LEU A 295 -13.17 -18.66 0.59
N GLY A 296 -14.23 -18.59 1.40
CA GLY A 296 -14.40 -17.55 2.42
C GLY A 296 -14.76 -16.18 1.83
N TYR A 297 -14.22 -15.12 2.41
CA TYR A 297 -14.50 -13.73 2.02
C TYR A 297 -14.05 -13.44 0.58
N ARG A 298 -14.94 -12.85 -0.22
CA ARG A 298 -14.72 -12.57 -1.66
C ARG A 298 -14.57 -11.09 -2.01
N GLY A 299 -14.91 -10.19 -1.10
CA GLY A 299 -14.92 -8.74 -1.33
C GLY A 299 -16.14 -8.06 -0.69
N ASP A 300 -16.00 -6.80 -0.30
CA ASP A 300 -17.15 -5.95 0.02
C ASP A 300 -17.98 -5.74 -1.26
N VAL A 301 -19.31 -5.78 -1.14
CA VAL A 301 -20.24 -5.79 -2.26
C VAL A 301 -21.25 -4.66 -2.16
N VAL A 302 -21.50 -3.99 -3.28
CA VAL A 302 -22.50 -2.91 -3.36
C VAL A 302 -23.91 -3.51 -3.34
N GLY A 303 -24.78 -2.96 -2.50
CA GLY A 303 -26.19 -3.34 -2.42
C GLY A 303 -27.10 -2.19 -1.99
N ASP A 304 -28.40 -2.44 -2.11
CA ASP A 304 -29.45 -1.59 -1.58
C ASP A 304 -29.72 -1.95 -0.11
N TRP A 305 -29.75 -0.93 0.76
CA TRP A 305 -29.92 -1.06 2.19
C TRP A 305 -31.30 -0.54 2.63
N THR A 306 -31.98 -1.29 3.49
CA THR A 306 -33.27 -0.92 4.07
C THR A 306 -33.28 -1.17 5.57
N SER A 307 -34.08 -0.38 6.30
CA SER A 307 -34.47 -0.67 7.68
C SER A 307 -35.93 -1.11 7.69
N ASN A 308 -36.28 -2.05 8.56
CA ASN A 308 -37.69 -2.42 8.78
C ASN A 308 -38.47 -1.35 9.57
N ASP A 309 -37.79 -0.48 10.32
CA ASP A 309 -38.36 0.66 11.04
C ASP A 309 -37.39 1.86 10.98
N SER A 310 -37.70 2.80 10.07
CA SER A 310 -36.93 4.04 9.89
C SER A 310 -37.29 5.16 10.89
N ALA A 311 -38.24 4.93 11.80
CA ALA A 311 -38.47 5.80 12.95
C ALA A 311 -37.56 5.42 14.13
N VAL A 312 -37.24 4.13 14.29
CA VAL A 312 -36.24 3.61 15.24
C VAL A 312 -34.82 3.78 14.71
N CYS A 313 -34.51 3.24 13.51
CA CYS A 313 -33.19 3.38 12.90
C CYS A 313 -33.24 3.68 11.40
N GLU A 314 -32.69 4.83 11.01
CA GLU A 314 -32.70 5.33 9.63
C GLU A 314 -31.39 5.00 8.92
N VAL A 315 -31.47 4.20 7.86
CA VAL A 315 -30.35 3.95 6.95
C VAL A 315 -30.13 5.14 6.01
N ARG A 316 -28.88 5.59 5.89
CA ARG A 316 -28.47 6.72 5.05
C ARG A 316 -27.36 6.30 4.09
N GLY A 317 -27.65 6.39 2.80
CA GLY A 317 -26.63 6.35 1.75
C GLY A 317 -25.83 7.66 1.69
N TYR A 318 -24.69 7.62 1.02
CA TYR A 318 -23.86 8.80 0.78
C TYR A 318 -24.55 9.86 -0.11
N TYR A 319 -25.46 9.43 -0.98
CA TYR A 319 -26.27 10.30 -1.84
C TYR A 319 -27.74 10.30 -1.40
N PRO A 320 -28.50 11.40 -1.62
CA PRO A 320 -29.93 11.45 -1.34
C PRO A 320 -30.72 10.46 -2.21
N GLY A 321 -31.53 9.61 -1.60
CA GLY A 321 -32.34 8.59 -2.29
C GLY A 321 -32.32 7.26 -1.54
N THR A 322 -32.40 6.15 -2.29
CA THR A 322 -32.16 4.80 -1.77
C THR A 322 -30.76 4.72 -1.16
N ALA A 323 -30.64 4.15 0.04
CA ALA A 323 -29.34 3.91 0.66
C ALA A 323 -28.59 2.81 -0.11
N HIS A 324 -27.67 3.19 -0.99
CA HIS A 324 -26.99 2.30 -1.92
C HIS A 324 -25.47 2.42 -1.76
N GLY A 325 -24.78 1.28 -1.62
CA GLY A 325 -23.33 1.25 -1.40
C GLY A 325 -22.83 -0.10 -0.87
N SER A 326 -21.50 -0.26 -0.79
CA SER A 326 -20.88 -1.36 -0.04
C SER A 326 -20.87 -1.10 1.48
N SER A 327 -21.17 0.13 1.90
CA SER A 327 -21.46 0.49 3.27
C SER A 327 -22.67 1.43 3.36
N VAL A 328 -23.24 1.54 4.56
CA VAL A 328 -24.34 2.45 4.88
C VAL A 328 -24.14 3.06 6.27
N GLN A 329 -24.52 4.32 6.45
CA GLN A 329 -24.61 4.92 7.78
C GLN A 329 -25.97 4.62 8.40
N LEU A 330 -25.99 4.26 9.68
CA LEU A 330 -27.19 4.11 10.48
C LEU A 330 -27.33 5.29 11.44
N LEU A 331 -28.53 5.85 11.57
CA LEU A 331 -28.88 6.86 12.57
C LEU A 331 -29.96 6.31 13.51
N LEU A 332 -29.63 6.19 14.80
CA LEU A 332 -30.53 5.67 15.83
C LEU A 332 -31.34 6.83 16.42
N LYS A 333 -32.67 6.79 16.27
CA LYS A 333 -33.53 7.99 16.40
C LYS A 333 -34.46 7.95 17.61
N ALA A 334 -35.07 6.81 17.88
CA ALA A 334 -36.05 6.63 18.95
C ALA A 334 -35.93 5.23 19.56
N ALA A 335 -36.38 5.08 20.79
CA ALA A 335 -36.39 3.77 21.47
C ALA A 335 -37.34 2.79 20.77
N GLY A 336 -36.92 1.53 20.65
CA GLY A 336 -37.61 0.48 19.89
C GLY A 336 -36.65 -0.61 19.43
N VAL A 337 -37.08 -1.44 18.48
CA VAL A 337 -36.23 -2.48 17.87
C VAL A 337 -36.37 -2.42 16.36
N CYS A 338 -35.25 -2.42 15.65
CA CYS A 338 -35.20 -2.50 14.20
C CYS A 338 -34.20 -3.59 13.73
N SER A 339 -34.14 -3.82 12.43
CA SER A 339 -33.10 -4.61 11.77
C SER A 339 -32.82 -4.03 10.39
N VAL A 340 -31.55 -4.08 9.98
CA VAL A 340 -31.07 -3.53 8.71
C VAL A 340 -30.83 -4.69 7.74
N THR A 341 -31.39 -4.57 6.54
CA THR A 341 -31.24 -5.56 5.45
C THR A 341 -30.42 -4.95 4.32
N VAL A 342 -29.47 -5.70 3.78
CA VAL A 342 -28.82 -5.41 2.49
C VAL A 342 -29.29 -6.38 1.42
N THR A 343 -29.48 -5.91 0.20
CA THR A 343 -29.77 -6.73 -0.99
C THR A 343 -28.80 -6.36 -2.10
N ALA A 344 -27.98 -7.32 -2.55
CA ALA A 344 -27.00 -7.13 -3.61
C ALA A 344 -27.31 -8.01 -4.82
N THR A 345 -27.21 -7.46 -6.03
CA THR A 345 -27.29 -8.23 -7.28
C THR A 345 -25.89 -8.72 -7.65
N THR A 346 -25.60 -10.00 -7.42
CA THR A 346 -24.29 -10.60 -7.71
C THR A 346 -24.31 -11.37 -9.02
N VAL A 347 -23.12 -11.71 -9.55
CA VAL A 347 -22.97 -12.63 -10.70
C VAL A 347 -23.51 -14.04 -10.42
N SER A 348 -23.69 -14.42 -9.15
CA SER A 348 -24.35 -15.66 -8.72
C SER A 348 -25.85 -15.48 -8.44
N GLY A 349 -26.45 -14.37 -8.89
CA GLY A 349 -27.83 -13.97 -8.64
C GLY A 349 -27.98 -12.99 -7.47
N VAL A 350 -29.22 -12.61 -7.16
CA VAL A 350 -29.51 -11.77 -5.98
C VAL A 350 -29.12 -12.51 -4.70
N ARG A 351 -28.55 -11.76 -3.75
CA ARG A 351 -28.31 -12.20 -2.37
C ARG A 351 -28.80 -11.13 -1.41
N THR A 352 -29.23 -11.54 -0.24
CA THR A 352 -29.64 -10.63 0.84
C THR A 352 -29.15 -11.16 2.18
N ASN A 353 -28.92 -10.26 3.12
CA ASN A 353 -28.70 -10.58 4.53
C ASN A 353 -29.31 -9.47 5.40
N THR A 354 -29.71 -9.83 6.62
CA THR A 354 -30.26 -8.91 7.63
C THR A 354 -29.39 -8.98 8.89
N THR A 355 -29.27 -7.89 9.64
CA THR A 355 -28.64 -7.87 10.97
C THR A 355 -29.45 -8.70 11.97
N GLY A 356 -28.87 -8.96 13.14
CA GLY A 356 -29.68 -9.23 14.33
C GLY A 356 -30.52 -8.02 14.76
N ALA A 357 -31.20 -8.16 15.89
CA ALA A 357 -32.05 -7.14 16.47
C ALA A 357 -31.22 -5.96 17.00
N LEU A 358 -31.40 -4.79 16.39
CA LEU A 358 -30.79 -3.53 16.80
C LEU A 358 -31.77 -2.87 17.77
N THR A 359 -31.49 -3.00 19.07
CA THR A 359 -32.38 -2.57 20.15
C THR A 359 -31.96 -1.18 20.63
N VAL A 360 -32.80 -0.18 20.40
CA VAL A 360 -32.57 1.20 20.88
C VAL A 360 -33.29 1.38 22.22
N LEU A 361 -32.54 1.64 23.29
CA LEU A 361 -33.06 1.86 24.64
C LEU A 361 -33.01 3.35 25.01
N PRO A 362 -33.92 3.87 25.85
CA PRO A 362 -33.72 5.16 26.49
C PRO A 362 -32.53 5.07 27.47
N ARG A 363 -31.69 6.11 27.53
CA ARG A 363 -30.63 6.19 28.54
C ARG A 363 -31.22 6.45 29.93
N THR A 364 -30.64 5.84 30.96
CA THR A 364 -30.93 6.21 32.36
C THR A 364 -30.16 7.48 32.69
N VAL A 365 -30.84 8.51 33.20
CA VAL A 365 -30.21 9.79 33.55
C VAL A 365 -29.78 9.79 35.01
N VAL A 366 -28.58 10.32 35.26
CA VAL A 366 -28.03 10.68 36.58
C VAL A 366 -27.65 12.15 36.55
N THR A 367 -27.97 12.90 37.59
CA THR A 367 -27.80 14.36 37.64
C THR A 367 -26.61 14.80 38.49
N VAL A 368 -25.97 15.92 38.11
CA VAL A 368 -24.83 16.54 38.80
C VAL A 368 -25.04 18.05 38.94
N ASP A 369 -24.83 18.60 40.14
CA ASP A 369 -24.97 20.03 40.47
C ASP A 369 -23.95 20.41 41.57
N ASP A 370 -23.03 21.36 41.31
CA ASP A 370 -21.99 21.76 42.28
C ASP A 370 -22.52 22.51 43.51
N SER A 371 -23.71 23.11 43.41
CA SER A 371 -24.44 23.75 44.50
C SER A 371 -25.31 22.77 45.30
N GLY A 372 -25.67 21.64 44.67
CA GLY A 372 -26.38 20.51 45.26
C GLY A 372 -27.90 20.59 45.15
N GLY A 373 -28.51 19.41 45.00
CA GLY A 373 -29.95 19.27 44.68
C GLY A 373 -30.19 18.19 43.61
N ALA A 374 -29.15 17.90 42.83
CA ALA A 374 -29.00 16.73 41.98
C ALA A 374 -28.60 15.46 42.76
N ASP A 375 -28.48 14.33 42.06
CA ASP A 375 -28.05 13.03 42.61
C ASP A 375 -26.61 13.07 43.17
N PHE A 376 -25.73 13.84 42.52
CA PHE A 376 -24.32 14.02 42.89
C PHE A 376 -23.89 15.49 42.84
N THR A 377 -22.84 15.85 43.60
CA THR A 377 -22.19 17.17 43.54
C THR A 377 -20.85 17.18 42.79
N LYS A 378 -20.56 16.07 42.09
CA LYS A 378 -19.33 15.85 41.32
C LYS A 378 -19.60 15.01 40.09
N ILE A 379 -18.84 15.26 39.04
CA ILE A 379 -18.92 14.52 37.78
C ILE A 379 -18.30 13.13 37.95
N GLN A 380 -17.15 12.99 38.63
CA GLN A 380 -16.52 11.67 38.77
C GLN A 380 -17.38 10.72 39.62
N ASP A 381 -17.96 11.18 40.73
CA ASP A 381 -18.80 10.34 41.60
C ASP A 381 -20.01 9.77 40.83
N ALA A 382 -20.59 10.55 39.91
CA ALA A 382 -21.67 10.14 39.01
C ALA A 382 -21.21 9.16 37.91
N VAL A 383 -20.03 9.39 37.31
CA VAL A 383 -19.40 8.49 36.33
C VAL A 383 -19.04 7.14 36.97
N ASP A 384 -18.57 7.14 38.21
CA ASP A 384 -18.24 5.93 38.98
C ASP A 384 -19.49 5.11 39.33
N PHE A 385 -20.59 5.79 39.69
CA PHE A 385 -21.90 5.16 39.94
C PHE A 385 -22.58 4.59 38.68
N ALA A 386 -22.52 5.31 37.56
CA ALA A 386 -23.27 4.98 36.36
C ALA A 386 -22.91 3.61 35.76
N SER A 387 -23.87 2.95 35.10
CA SER A 387 -23.62 1.77 34.27
C SER A 387 -23.52 2.16 32.79
N ASP A 388 -23.07 1.25 31.93
CA ASP A 388 -23.08 1.46 30.48
C ASP A 388 -24.49 1.82 29.98
N GLY A 389 -24.57 2.79 29.07
CA GLY A 389 -25.81 3.34 28.53
C GLY A 389 -26.43 4.49 29.33
N PHE A 390 -25.78 4.99 30.39
CA PHE A 390 -26.31 6.09 31.18
C PHE A 390 -25.98 7.47 30.57
N THR A 391 -26.81 8.46 30.89
CA THR A 391 -26.52 9.88 30.68
C THR A 391 -26.13 10.52 32.01
N ILE A 392 -24.95 11.13 32.10
CA ILE A 392 -24.61 12.09 33.14
C ILE A 392 -25.07 13.47 32.65
N PHE A 393 -26.10 14.02 33.28
CA PHE A 393 -26.59 15.36 32.99
C PHE A 393 -26.07 16.33 34.06
N ILE A 394 -25.36 17.38 33.62
CA ILE A 394 -24.63 18.30 34.51
C ILE A 394 -25.28 19.68 34.42
N TYR A 395 -25.74 20.21 35.55
CA TYR A 395 -26.28 21.57 35.67
C TYR A 395 -25.16 22.62 35.64
N ASP A 396 -25.48 23.85 35.20
CA ASP A 396 -24.53 24.96 35.11
C ASP A 396 -23.76 25.17 36.44
N GLY A 397 -22.42 25.09 36.39
CA GLY A 397 -21.54 24.99 37.57
C GLY A 397 -20.06 24.83 37.21
N SER A 398 -19.16 24.91 38.19
CA SER A 398 -17.69 24.95 38.00
C SER A 398 -16.97 23.82 38.72
N TYR A 399 -16.85 22.69 38.04
CA TYR A 399 -16.36 21.41 38.55
C TYR A 399 -14.83 21.29 38.44
N ALA A 400 -14.14 21.51 39.57
CA ALA A 400 -12.68 21.37 39.69
C ALA A 400 -12.27 19.89 39.83
N GLU A 401 -12.27 19.17 38.70
CA GLU A 401 -12.12 17.71 38.63
C GLU A 401 -11.26 17.26 37.45
N HIS A 402 -10.65 16.07 37.59
CA HIS A 402 -10.08 15.30 36.48
C HIS A 402 -11.00 14.09 36.22
N VAL A 403 -11.81 14.17 35.17
CA VAL A 403 -12.86 13.17 34.89
C VAL A 403 -12.31 12.02 34.04
N VAL A 404 -12.57 10.79 34.46
CA VAL A 404 -12.05 9.55 33.86
C VAL A 404 -13.22 8.66 33.46
N VAL A 405 -13.44 8.54 32.14
CA VAL A 405 -14.57 7.80 31.54
C VAL A 405 -14.08 6.48 30.96
N GLN A 406 -14.51 5.36 31.55
CA GLN A 406 -14.14 3.99 31.15
C GLN A 406 -15.37 3.08 30.95
N LYS A 407 -16.50 3.68 30.56
CA LYS A 407 -17.82 3.05 30.36
C LYS A 407 -18.51 3.73 29.16
N GLU A 408 -19.45 3.06 28.49
CA GLU A 408 -20.25 3.67 27.42
C GLU A 408 -21.25 4.68 28.02
N LEU A 409 -20.94 5.97 28.01
CA LEU A 409 -21.75 7.03 28.63
C LEU A 409 -22.05 8.21 27.68
N GLU A 410 -23.20 8.86 27.87
CA GLU A 410 -23.43 10.23 27.40
C GLU A 410 -23.13 11.21 28.55
N ILE A 411 -22.29 12.21 28.32
CA ILE A 411 -22.01 13.31 29.24
C ILE A 411 -22.53 14.59 28.57
N ALA A 412 -23.54 15.20 29.19
CA ALA A 412 -24.26 16.33 28.63
C ALA A 412 -24.35 17.45 29.67
N GLY A 413 -23.79 18.62 29.34
CA GLY A 413 -24.05 19.82 30.12
C GLY A 413 -25.41 20.44 29.79
N GLU A 414 -25.98 21.16 30.76
CA GLU A 414 -27.16 22.01 30.60
C GLU A 414 -26.89 23.13 29.60
N SER A 415 -25.77 23.84 29.76
CA SER A 415 -25.28 24.81 28.78
C SER A 415 -23.77 24.74 28.56
N ARG A 416 -23.37 24.96 27.30
CA ARG A 416 -21.99 24.92 26.84
C ARG A 416 -21.04 25.86 27.57
N ASP A 417 -21.52 27.03 27.96
CA ASP A 417 -20.71 28.09 28.57
C ASP A 417 -20.91 28.18 30.10
N GLY A 418 -21.97 27.57 30.65
CA GLY A 418 -22.27 27.53 32.08
C GLY A 418 -21.74 26.28 32.80
N VAL A 419 -21.68 25.12 32.13
CA VAL A 419 -21.01 23.92 32.67
C VAL A 419 -19.52 23.97 32.37
N VAL A 420 -18.68 23.99 33.41
CA VAL A 420 -17.22 24.13 33.28
C VAL A 420 -16.50 23.03 34.04
N ILE A 421 -15.74 22.19 33.33
CA ILE A 421 -14.73 21.29 33.91
C ILE A 421 -13.39 22.03 33.98
N ASP A 422 -12.79 22.09 35.17
CA ASP A 422 -11.58 22.84 35.49
C ASP A 422 -10.43 21.91 35.93
N GLY A 423 -9.42 21.74 35.09
CA GLY A 423 -8.28 20.86 35.34
C GLY A 423 -7.14 21.46 36.17
N GLY A 424 -7.26 22.71 36.64
CA GLY A 424 -6.26 23.36 37.51
C GLY A 424 -4.84 23.45 36.93
N GLY A 425 -4.71 23.51 35.61
CA GLY A 425 -3.46 23.72 34.87
C GLY A 425 -2.59 22.47 34.71
N THR A 426 -3.07 21.28 35.08
CA THR A 426 -2.28 20.04 35.05
C THR A 426 -3.07 18.85 34.48
N GLY A 427 -2.42 17.68 34.38
CA GLY A 427 -3.09 16.41 34.09
C GLY A 427 -3.93 16.39 32.80
N THR A 428 -5.01 15.59 32.83
CA THR A 428 -6.05 15.58 31.80
C THR A 428 -7.35 16.01 32.45
N ALA A 429 -8.08 16.98 31.89
CA ALA A 429 -9.37 17.38 32.45
C ALA A 429 -10.48 16.35 32.15
N LEU A 430 -10.51 15.81 30.93
CA LEU A 430 -11.41 14.72 30.55
C LEU A 430 -10.65 13.60 29.81
N PHE A 431 -10.52 12.44 30.44
CA PHE A 431 -10.01 11.21 29.83
C PHE A 431 -11.15 10.32 29.37
N VAL A 432 -11.08 9.81 28.14
CA VAL A 432 -12.05 8.90 27.53
C VAL A 432 -11.31 7.65 27.06
N GLY A 433 -11.51 6.54 27.77
CA GLY A 433 -10.90 5.23 27.49
C GLY A 433 -11.93 4.13 27.29
N ALA A 434 -13.07 4.46 26.68
CA ALA A 434 -14.12 3.52 26.30
C ALA A 434 -14.77 3.89 24.97
N ASP A 435 -15.31 2.88 24.30
CA ASP A 435 -16.05 3.03 23.05
C ASP A 435 -17.36 3.80 23.25
N ARG A 436 -17.85 4.42 22.17
CA ARG A 436 -19.19 5.03 22.04
C ARG A 436 -19.56 6.13 23.03
N VAL A 437 -18.62 6.56 23.88
CA VAL A 437 -18.77 7.74 24.74
C VAL A 437 -19.16 8.97 23.92
N VAL A 438 -20.17 9.70 24.40
CA VAL A 438 -20.69 10.93 23.80
C VAL A 438 -20.49 12.08 24.79
N VAL A 439 -19.89 13.19 24.37
CA VAL A 439 -19.65 14.37 25.22
C VAL A 439 -20.11 15.63 24.48
N HIS A 440 -20.99 16.42 25.11
CA HIS A 440 -21.52 17.65 24.51
C HIS A 440 -22.01 18.71 25.51
N ASN A 441 -22.23 19.91 24.99
CA ASN A 441 -22.79 21.07 25.70
C ASN A 441 -22.05 21.45 27.00
N LEU A 442 -20.72 21.43 27.01
CA LEU A 442 -19.92 21.86 28.16
C LEU A 442 -18.59 22.53 27.77
N THR A 443 -17.99 23.23 28.73
CA THR A 443 -16.64 23.81 28.65
C THR A 443 -15.64 22.94 29.41
N ILE A 444 -14.44 22.78 28.85
CA ILE A 444 -13.27 22.14 29.46
C ILE A 444 -12.11 23.13 29.40
N LYS A 445 -11.46 23.40 30.54
CA LYS A 445 -10.40 24.42 30.63
C LYS A 445 -9.25 24.04 31.58
N ASP A 446 -8.16 24.80 31.46
CA ASP A 446 -7.00 24.84 32.35
C ASP A 446 -6.41 23.45 32.60
N ALA A 447 -5.74 22.86 31.60
CA ALA A 447 -5.24 21.48 31.69
C ALA A 447 -4.01 21.21 30.81
N ALA A 448 -3.20 20.20 31.15
CA ALA A 448 -2.12 19.77 30.24
C ALA A 448 -2.69 19.04 29.01
N TYR A 449 -3.79 18.30 29.18
CA TYR A 449 -4.67 17.80 28.11
C TYR A 449 -6.13 18.18 28.43
N GLY A 450 -6.83 18.85 27.50
CA GLY A 450 -8.26 19.14 27.65
C GLY A 450 -9.07 17.85 27.58
N VAL A 451 -9.12 17.25 26.40
CA VAL A 451 -9.68 15.92 26.16
C VAL A 451 -8.59 14.97 25.67
N PHE A 452 -8.48 13.80 26.27
CA PHE A 452 -7.62 12.71 25.80
C PHE A 452 -8.46 11.46 25.55
N GLN A 453 -8.57 11.04 24.29
CA GLN A 453 -9.23 9.81 23.86
C GLN A 453 -8.17 8.75 23.57
N ASP A 454 -8.22 7.62 24.29
CA ASP A 454 -7.20 6.57 24.21
C ASP A 454 -7.83 5.19 23.95
N HIS A 455 -7.48 4.56 22.82
CA HIS A 455 -7.97 3.26 22.38
C HIS A 455 -9.52 3.14 22.32
N THR A 456 -10.19 4.08 21.64
CA THR A 456 -11.68 4.17 21.58
C THR A 456 -12.25 4.11 20.17
N ASN A 457 -13.39 3.44 20.00
CA ASN A 457 -14.17 3.33 18.76
C ASN A 457 -15.53 4.08 18.84
N ASN A 458 -15.96 4.71 17.74
CA ASN A 458 -17.28 5.31 17.53
C ASN A 458 -17.70 6.37 18.60
N THR A 459 -16.73 7.09 19.17
CA THR A 459 -16.96 8.16 20.15
C THR A 459 -17.44 9.47 19.51
N ARG A 460 -18.05 10.36 20.29
CA ARG A 460 -18.62 11.63 19.82
C ARG A 460 -18.25 12.78 20.74
N LEU A 461 -17.72 13.86 20.17
CA LEU A 461 -17.38 15.09 20.89
C LEU A 461 -17.90 16.27 20.08
N TYR A 462 -18.98 16.91 20.54
CA TYR A 462 -19.61 18.00 19.79
C TYR A 462 -20.16 19.12 20.67
N ASP A 463 -20.27 20.32 20.10
CA ASP A 463 -20.78 21.52 20.79
C ASP A 463 -20.11 21.79 22.16
N THR A 464 -18.81 21.49 22.29
CA THR A 464 -18.00 21.84 23.46
C THR A 464 -17.11 23.06 23.22
N THR A 465 -16.69 23.72 24.31
CA THR A 465 -15.58 24.69 24.30
C THR A 465 -14.40 24.07 25.05
N ILE A 466 -13.27 23.83 24.37
CA ILE A 466 -12.01 23.39 24.98
C ILE A 466 -11.03 24.56 24.92
N ARG A 467 -10.48 25.00 26.05
CA ARG A 467 -9.59 26.17 26.12
C ARG A 467 -8.50 26.08 27.20
N ASP A 468 -7.56 27.02 27.16
CA ASP A 468 -6.53 27.22 28.20
C ASP A 468 -5.71 25.94 28.46
N TYR A 469 -5.14 25.33 27.42
CA TYR A 469 -4.54 23.99 27.49
C TYR A 469 -3.10 23.86 26.95
N GLY A 470 -2.44 22.77 27.38
CA GLY A 470 -1.28 22.21 26.68
C GLY A 470 -1.69 21.61 25.33
N THR A 471 -2.41 20.49 25.34
CA THR A 471 -3.06 19.90 24.15
C THR A 471 -4.58 19.92 24.30
N GLY A 472 -5.31 20.45 23.32
CA GLY A 472 -6.77 20.63 23.42
C GLY A 472 -7.51 19.30 23.32
N LEU A 473 -7.35 18.62 22.18
CA LEU A 473 -7.83 17.27 21.94
C LEU A 473 -6.67 16.37 21.51
N TYR A 474 -6.54 15.21 22.14
CA TYR A 474 -5.63 14.16 21.71
C TYR A 474 -6.40 12.86 21.44
N ASN A 475 -6.46 12.46 20.17
CA ASN A 475 -6.98 11.18 19.71
C ASN A 475 -5.80 10.20 19.53
N ASN A 476 -5.78 9.12 20.30
CA ASN A 476 -4.70 8.12 20.32
C ASN A 476 -5.29 6.72 20.12
N PHE A 477 -4.90 6.04 19.03
CA PHE A 477 -5.47 4.74 18.60
C PHE A 477 -7.00 4.75 18.51
N THR A 478 -7.57 5.84 17.98
CA THR A 478 -9.02 6.00 17.79
C THR A 478 -9.52 5.42 16.47
N LEU A 479 -10.81 5.06 16.44
CA LEU A 479 -11.51 4.56 15.27
C LEU A 479 -12.90 5.19 15.18
N ASN A 480 -13.32 5.68 14.00
CA ASN A 480 -14.65 6.24 13.75
C ASN A 480 -15.09 7.39 14.70
N ALA A 481 -14.17 8.12 15.34
CA ALA A 481 -14.57 9.20 16.25
C ALA A 481 -15.15 10.40 15.46
N TRP A 482 -16.29 10.94 15.90
CA TRP A 482 -16.88 12.15 15.29
C TRP A 482 -16.69 13.37 16.19
N VAL A 483 -15.88 14.31 15.72
CA VAL A 483 -15.52 15.53 16.44
C VAL A 483 -15.97 16.74 15.63
N ALA A 484 -17.02 17.45 16.06
CA ALA A 484 -17.60 18.54 15.28
C ALA A 484 -18.24 19.67 16.10
N HIS A 485 -18.30 20.89 15.53
CA HIS A 485 -18.93 22.08 16.12
C HIS A 485 -18.31 22.59 17.44
N ASN A 486 -17.15 22.04 17.83
CA ASN A 486 -16.39 22.47 19.00
C ASN A 486 -15.58 23.75 18.72
N LEU A 487 -15.32 24.53 19.77
CA LEU A 487 -14.29 25.57 19.78
C LEU A 487 -13.09 25.03 20.55
N ILE A 488 -11.93 24.88 19.89
CA ILE A 488 -10.70 24.35 20.47
C ILE A 488 -9.65 25.47 20.40
N THR A 489 -9.49 26.23 21.48
CA THR A 489 -8.87 27.58 21.42
C THR A 489 -7.89 27.87 22.57
N GLN A 490 -7.11 28.96 22.47
CA GLN A 490 -6.26 29.48 23.56
C GLN A 490 -5.33 28.43 24.22
N GLY A 491 -4.41 27.83 23.45
CA GLY A 491 -3.51 26.80 23.99
C GLY A 491 -2.19 26.62 23.23
N GLN A 492 -1.48 25.51 23.48
CA GLN A 492 -0.25 25.19 22.75
C GLN A 492 -0.54 24.42 21.46
N ILE A 493 -1.22 23.27 21.57
CA ILE A 493 -1.52 22.38 20.45
C ILE A 493 -3.03 22.11 20.43
N GLY A 494 -3.72 22.45 19.33
CA GLY A 494 -5.19 22.33 19.30
C GLY A 494 -5.65 20.88 19.26
N VAL A 495 -5.28 20.15 18.20
CA VAL A 495 -5.68 18.76 17.96
C VAL A 495 -4.49 17.89 17.56
N VAL A 496 -4.32 16.74 18.22
CA VAL A 496 -3.38 15.68 17.82
C VAL A 496 -4.17 14.42 17.47
N ALA A 497 -3.86 13.81 16.32
CA ALA A 497 -4.43 12.53 15.92
C ALA A 497 -3.29 11.52 15.67
N PHE A 498 -3.09 10.56 16.58
CA PHE A 498 -2.05 9.53 16.49
C PHE A 498 -2.69 8.15 16.30
N LYS A 499 -2.43 7.51 15.15
CA LYS A 499 -3.09 6.24 14.75
C LYS A 499 -4.63 6.31 14.83
N ALA A 500 -5.18 7.48 14.53
CA ALA A 500 -6.61 7.68 14.34
C ALA A 500 -7.03 7.20 12.95
N TYR A 501 -8.11 6.43 12.84
CA TYR A 501 -8.58 5.88 11.57
C TYR A 501 -10.08 6.12 11.39
N ASP A 502 -10.46 6.71 10.26
CA ASP A 502 -11.85 7.08 9.91
C ASP A 502 -12.49 8.08 10.91
N ASP A 503 -11.64 8.82 11.64
CA ASP A 503 -12.01 9.88 12.59
C ASP A 503 -12.43 11.16 11.85
N ALA A 504 -13.73 11.46 11.86
CA ALA A 504 -14.32 12.59 11.17
C ALA A 504 -14.23 13.90 12.00
N ILE A 505 -13.03 14.51 12.04
CA ILE A 505 -12.75 15.78 12.71
C ILE A 505 -13.08 16.97 11.78
N ARG A 506 -14.29 17.53 11.88
CA ARG A 506 -14.85 18.49 10.89
C ARG A 506 -15.77 19.55 11.51
N TYR A 507 -15.84 20.73 10.90
CA TYR A 507 -16.68 21.87 11.38
C TYR A 507 -16.36 22.39 12.79
N ASN A 508 -15.13 22.19 13.27
CA ASN A 508 -14.64 22.79 14.53
C ASN A 508 -13.94 24.13 14.23
N GLU A 509 -14.01 25.09 15.14
CA GLU A 509 -13.06 26.21 15.16
C GLU A 509 -11.83 25.80 15.95
N ILE A 510 -10.65 25.89 15.35
CA ILE A 510 -9.37 25.61 16.01
C ILE A 510 -8.51 26.89 15.91
N SER A 511 -8.53 27.72 16.95
CA SER A 511 -8.03 29.10 16.94
C SER A 511 -7.03 29.36 18.08
N PHE A 512 -6.33 30.51 18.04
CA PHE A 512 -5.44 30.99 19.12
C PHE A 512 -4.48 29.94 19.74
N ASN A 513 -3.94 29.04 18.92
CA ASN A 513 -2.98 28.02 19.31
C ASN A 513 -1.54 28.47 19.01
N THR A 514 -0.62 28.27 19.96
CA THR A 514 0.74 28.85 19.90
C THR A 514 1.80 27.98 19.22
N VAL A 515 1.54 26.68 18.99
CA VAL A 515 2.49 25.75 18.34
C VAL A 515 1.93 25.21 17.02
N TYR A 516 0.72 24.61 17.03
CA TYR A 516 -0.05 24.31 15.81
C TYR A 516 -1.53 24.03 16.11
N GLY A 517 -2.40 24.32 15.14
CA GLY A 517 -3.84 24.06 15.25
C GLY A 517 -4.17 22.55 15.26
N ALA A 518 -3.78 21.81 14.22
CA ALA A 518 -4.03 20.37 14.13
C ALA A 518 -2.83 19.61 13.54
N LYS A 519 -2.61 18.36 13.97
CA LYS A 519 -1.54 17.51 13.42
C LYS A 519 -1.85 16.01 13.52
N GLY A 520 -1.76 15.33 12.37
CA GLY A 520 -1.85 13.87 12.27
C GLY A 520 -0.49 13.16 12.32
N TYR A 521 -0.47 11.96 12.89
CA TYR A 521 0.67 11.03 12.94
C TYR A 521 0.16 9.61 12.62
N ASN A 522 0.46 9.10 11.42
CA ASN A 522 -0.03 7.80 10.93
C ASN A 522 -1.57 7.67 11.03
N ALA A 523 -2.31 8.74 10.68
CA ALA A 523 -3.76 8.83 10.78
C ALA A 523 -4.43 8.83 9.39
N ARG A 524 -5.66 8.31 9.31
CA ARG A 524 -6.59 8.47 8.19
C ARG A 524 -7.83 9.21 8.71
N LEU A 525 -8.04 10.43 8.25
CA LEU A 525 -9.15 11.34 8.59
C LEU A 525 -9.92 11.68 7.31
#